data_AF-A0A094EDK7-F1
#
_entry.id   AF-A0A094EDK7-F1
#
_cell.length_a   1.000
_cell.length_b   1.000
_cell.length_c   1.000
_cell.angle_alpha   90.00
_cell.angle_beta   90.00
_cell.angle_gamma   90.00
#
_symmetry.space_group_name_H-M   'P 1'
#
loop_
_entity.id
_entity.type
_entity.pdbx_description
1 polymer ?
#
loop_
_entity_poly.entity_id
_entity_poly.type
_entity_poly.pdbx_seq_one_letter_code
_entity_poly.pdbx_strand_id
1 'polypeptide(L)'
;MSFCCILCDRSFNIKKALQQHLRDSPAHALSFNCDDCDRSFSSEEALQQHLRDSPAHAPSFDCDDCDRSFNSEEALQQHLQDSPAHAPSFDCNDCDRSFNSEEALQQHLRDSPAHAPSFDCETCDRHYGSEEALQQHLRDSHVNQQDTETPLDAFFRSFPMFDYDPSLSPATSYAKLQRHEGWHRGNAASEDAWDRYQGALQNELHMWYGAESDLTAWHALCRAIGVKPLPKTCEQCEQAVRKTQVNIVDLIEWGRSGSKGRVRTFRDVEELRAYTKETGKIFHNMFAKESSNVVLRHLLRHIFRVSL
;
A
#
# COMPACT_ATOMS: atom_id res chain seq x y z
N MET A 1 18.80 -51.36 -89.66
CA MET A 1 19.32 -50.27 -88.80
C MET A 1 19.73 -50.89 -87.47
N SER A 2 20.98 -50.72 -87.05
CA SER A 2 21.45 -51.12 -85.71
C SER A 2 21.40 -49.92 -84.77
N PHE A 3 21.09 -50.17 -83.50
CA PHE A 3 21.09 -49.16 -82.44
C PHE A 3 22.39 -49.27 -81.63
N CYS A 4 23.25 -48.26 -81.68
CA CYS A 4 24.52 -48.28 -80.98
C CYS A 4 24.42 -47.55 -79.64
N CYS A 5 25.13 -48.05 -78.63
CA CYS A 5 25.36 -47.31 -77.41
C CYS A 5 26.36 -46.18 -77.71
N ILE A 6 26.10 -44.99 -77.19
CA ILE A 6 27.00 -43.84 -77.34
C ILE A 6 28.07 -43.78 -76.24
N LEU A 7 27.86 -44.56 -75.17
CA LEU A 7 28.74 -44.61 -73.99
C LEU A 7 29.71 -45.81 -74.05
N CYS A 8 29.45 -46.78 -74.94
CA CYS A 8 30.34 -47.89 -75.26
C CYS A 8 30.13 -48.38 -76.70
N ASP A 9 31.10 -49.06 -77.30
CA ASP A 9 31.05 -49.48 -78.72
C ASP A 9 30.14 -50.69 -79.01
N ARG A 10 29.14 -50.97 -78.16
CA ARG A 10 28.19 -52.09 -78.38
C ARG A 10 27.03 -51.68 -79.27
N SER A 11 26.68 -52.56 -80.21
CA SER A 11 25.56 -52.40 -81.13
C SER A 11 24.47 -53.45 -80.89
N PHE A 12 23.21 -53.04 -81.03
CA PHE A 12 22.04 -53.85 -80.73
C PHE A 12 21.05 -53.86 -81.90
N ASN A 13 20.35 -54.97 -82.07
CA ASN A 13 19.46 -55.20 -83.21
C ASN A 13 18.06 -54.56 -83.02
N ILE A 14 17.71 -54.16 -81.79
CA ILE A 14 16.43 -53.51 -81.45
C ILE A 14 16.61 -52.46 -80.35
N LYS A 15 15.84 -51.37 -80.40
CA LYS A 15 15.92 -50.24 -79.44
C LYS A 15 15.70 -50.68 -77.99
N LYS A 16 14.81 -51.66 -77.73
CA LYS A 16 14.56 -52.18 -76.39
C LYS A 16 15.81 -52.83 -75.77
N ALA A 17 16.60 -53.56 -76.57
CA ALA A 17 17.83 -54.18 -76.10
C ALA A 17 18.91 -53.14 -75.76
N LEU A 18 19.01 -52.05 -76.54
CA LEU A 18 19.89 -50.93 -76.20
C LEU A 18 19.46 -50.23 -74.90
N GLN A 19 18.16 -49.99 -74.72
CA GLN A 19 17.62 -49.38 -73.49
C GLN A 19 17.87 -50.24 -72.24
N GLN A 20 17.70 -51.56 -72.37
CA GLN A 20 18.01 -52.48 -71.29
C GLN A 20 19.51 -52.53 -70.98
N HIS A 21 20.37 -52.51 -72.01
CA HIS A 21 21.82 -52.41 -71.83
C HIS A 21 22.24 -51.13 -71.08
N LEU A 22 21.65 -49.97 -71.40
CA LEU A 22 21.94 -48.71 -70.69
C LEU A 22 21.52 -48.75 -69.22
N ARG A 23 20.46 -49.49 -68.89
CA ARG A 23 19.97 -49.64 -67.52
C ARG A 23 20.81 -50.62 -66.70
N ASP A 24 21.17 -51.77 -67.29
CA ASP A 24 21.74 -52.91 -66.56
C ASP A 24 23.28 -52.92 -66.60
N SER A 25 23.91 -52.07 -67.42
CA SER A 25 25.38 -51.99 -67.52
C SER A 25 25.96 -51.17 -66.36
N PRO A 26 26.81 -51.74 -65.48
CA PRO A 26 27.38 -51.03 -64.35
C PRO A 26 28.26 -49.83 -64.74
N ALA A 27 28.74 -49.77 -65.98
CA ALA A 27 29.50 -48.63 -66.49
C ALA A 27 28.64 -47.38 -66.75
N HIS A 28 27.32 -47.53 -66.89
CA HIS A 28 26.41 -46.45 -67.30
C HIS A 28 25.07 -46.44 -66.56
N ALA A 29 24.89 -47.33 -65.57
CA ALA A 29 23.69 -47.34 -64.73
C ALA A 29 23.58 -46.01 -63.98
N LEU A 30 22.43 -45.35 -64.10
CA LEU A 30 22.11 -44.16 -63.31
C LEU A 30 21.97 -44.59 -61.85
N SER A 31 22.88 -44.15 -60.98
CA SER A 31 22.78 -44.35 -59.54
C SER A 31 22.06 -43.18 -58.87
N PHE A 32 21.27 -43.49 -57.84
CA PHE A 32 20.61 -42.52 -56.98
C PHE A 32 21.47 -42.33 -55.74
N ASN A 33 22.06 -41.15 -55.56
CA ASN A 33 22.97 -40.88 -54.46
C ASN A 33 22.22 -40.22 -53.30
N CYS A 34 22.64 -40.51 -52.07
CA CYS A 34 22.23 -39.73 -50.90
C CYS A 34 23.09 -38.47 -50.83
N ASP A 35 22.49 -37.32 -50.54
CA ASP A 35 23.23 -36.05 -50.46
C ASP A 35 23.98 -35.90 -49.11
N ASP A 36 23.50 -36.54 -48.03
CA ASP A 36 24.15 -36.44 -46.71
C ASP A 36 25.10 -37.62 -46.40
N CYS A 37 25.27 -38.58 -47.31
CA CYS A 37 26.28 -39.64 -47.18
C CYS A 37 26.76 -40.23 -48.52
N ASP A 38 27.94 -40.85 -48.53
CA ASP A 38 28.58 -41.38 -49.75
C ASP A 38 27.93 -42.69 -50.30
N ARG A 39 26.63 -42.94 -50.03
CA ARG A 39 25.92 -44.14 -50.51
C ARG A 39 25.18 -43.90 -51.81
N SER A 40 25.30 -44.87 -52.72
CA SER A 40 24.62 -44.91 -54.02
C SER A 40 23.68 -46.12 -54.10
N PHE A 41 22.48 -45.90 -54.65
CA PHE A 41 21.42 -46.89 -54.75
C PHE A 41 21.03 -47.15 -56.21
N SER A 42 20.55 -48.37 -56.48
CA SER A 42 20.17 -48.82 -57.83
C SER A 42 18.78 -48.37 -58.27
N SER A 43 17.97 -47.80 -57.36
CA SER A 43 16.66 -47.23 -57.67
C SER A 43 16.28 -46.12 -56.69
N GLU A 44 15.32 -45.29 -57.09
CA GLU A 44 14.78 -44.22 -56.27
C GLU A 44 14.08 -44.78 -55.02
N GLU A 45 13.36 -45.89 -55.13
CA GLU A 45 12.69 -46.55 -54.00
C GLU A 45 13.69 -47.02 -52.94
N ALA A 46 14.85 -47.52 -53.36
CA ALA A 46 15.91 -47.95 -52.45
C ALA A 46 16.56 -46.75 -51.72
N LEU A 47 16.72 -45.60 -52.40
CA LEU A 47 17.15 -44.36 -51.77
C LEU A 47 16.09 -43.84 -50.77
N GLN A 48 14.81 -43.84 -51.13
CA GLN A 48 13.72 -43.40 -50.25
C GLN A 48 13.60 -44.27 -48.99
N GLN A 49 13.79 -45.58 -49.13
CA GLN A 49 13.84 -46.48 -47.99
C GLN A 49 15.05 -46.20 -47.09
N HIS A 50 16.21 -45.94 -47.67
CA HIS A 50 17.40 -45.54 -46.91
C HIS A 50 17.19 -44.24 -46.12
N LEU A 51 16.59 -43.21 -46.74
CA LEU A 51 16.29 -41.94 -46.06
C LEU A 51 15.31 -42.13 -44.89
N ARG A 52 14.37 -43.07 -45.01
CA ARG A 52 13.39 -43.37 -43.95
C ARG A 52 14.01 -44.14 -42.78
N ASP A 53 14.84 -45.13 -43.07
CA ASP A 53 15.31 -46.09 -42.07
C ASP A 53 16.66 -45.69 -41.42
N SER A 54 17.36 -44.70 -41.99
CA SER A 54 18.65 -44.24 -41.49
C SER A 54 18.48 -43.25 -40.33
N PRO A 55 19.11 -43.50 -39.16
CA PRO A 55 19.10 -42.56 -38.04
C PRO A 55 19.69 -41.19 -38.39
N ALA A 56 20.57 -41.13 -39.39
CA ALA A 56 21.19 -39.88 -39.84
C ALA A 56 20.21 -38.91 -40.51
N HIS A 57 19.04 -39.40 -40.96
CA HIS A 57 17.99 -38.60 -41.59
C HIS A 57 16.69 -38.59 -40.77
N ALA A 58 16.71 -39.15 -39.56
CA ALA A 58 15.58 -39.04 -38.65
C ALA A 58 15.44 -37.57 -38.21
N PRO A 59 14.20 -37.03 -38.14
CA PRO A 59 14.00 -35.68 -37.63
C PRO A 59 14.48 -35.57 -36.18
N SER A 60 15.28 -34.54 -35.89
CA SER A 60 15.58 -34.14 -34.52
C SER A 60 14.49 -33.19 -34.01
N PHE A 61 14.14 -33.34 -32.75
CA PHE A 61 13.26 -32.43 -32.02
C PHE A 61 14.09 -31.74 -30.96
N ASP A 62 14.50 -30.52 -31.25
CA ASP A 62 15.41 -29.75 -30.40
C ASP A 62 14.63 -28.91 -29.38
N CYS A 63 15.16 -28.77 -28.17
CA CYS A 63 14.61 -27.86 -27.17
C CYS A 63 15.14 -26.44 -27.41
N ASP A 64 14.26 -25.45 -27.47
CA ASP A 64 14.68 -24.07 -27.73
C ASP A 64 15.43 -23.43 -26.55
N ASP A 65 15.18 -23.87 -25.31
CA ASP A 65 15.85 -23.30 -24.12
C ASP A 65 17.07 -24.11 -23.63
N CYS A 66 17.43 -25.23 -24.28
CA CYS A 66 18.65 -25.97 -23.93
C CYS A 66 19.22 -26.81 -25.09
N ASP A 67 20.51 -27.17 -25.00
CA ASP A 67 21.22 -27.91 -26.06
C ASP A 67 20.84 -29.42 -26.15
N ARG A 68 19.59 -29.80 -25.84
CA ARG A 68 19.11 -31.20 -25.90
C ARG A 68 18.26 -31.44 -27.14
N SER A 69 18.53 -32.57 -27.78
CA SER A 69 17.80 -33.07 -28.95
C SER A 69 17.13 -34.40 -28.65
N PHE A 70 15.91 -34.58 -29.14
CA PHE A 70 15.09 -35.77 -28.95
C PHE A 70 14.76 -36.43 -30.29
N ASN A 71 14.48 -37.73 -30.26
CA ASN A 71 14.17 -38.55 -31.44
C ASN A 71 12.66 -38.66 -31.73
N SER A 72 11.82 -38.06 -30.89
CA SER A 72 10.38 -37.94 -31.12
C SER A 72 9.82 -36.69 -30.44
N GLU A 73 8.66 -36.23 -30.92
CA GLU A 73 7.94 -35.10 -30.34
C GLU A 73 7.46 -35.43 -28.91
N GLU A 74 7.02 -36.66 -28.64
CA GLU A 74 6.58 -37.08 -27.31
C GLU A 74 7.71 -37.03 -26.29
N ALA A 75 8.93 -37.39 -26.70
CA ALA A 75 10.10 -37.32 -25.83
C ALA A 75 10.49 -35.87 -25.50
N LEU A 76 10.35 -34.95 -26.46
CA LEU A 76 10.53 -33.50 -26.22
C LEU A 76 9.43 -32.96 -25.29
N GLN A 77 8.16 -33.33 -25.50
CA GLN A 77 7.05 -32.89 -24.63
C GLN A 77 7.22 -33.36 -23.18
N GLN A 78 7.62 -34.62 -22.97
CA GLN A 78 7.91 -35.13 -21.63
C GLN A 78 9.06 -34.36 -20.96
N HIS A 79 10.11 -34.03 -21.73
CA HIS A 79 11.21 -33.22 -21.23
C HIS A 79 10.76 -31.82 -20.78
N LEU A 80 9.93 -31.14 -21.57
CA LEU A 80 9.38 -29.83 -21.22
C LEU A 80 8.51 -29.90 -19.96
N GLN A 81 7.78 -31.00 -19.77
CA GLN A 81 6.91 -31.18 -18.60
C GLN A 81 7.69 -31.46 -17.30
N ASP A 82 8.74 -32.27 -17.36
CA ASP A 82 9.46 -32.75 -16.17
C ASP A 82 10.65 -31.88 -15.77
N SER A 83 11.13 -31.02 -16.67
CA SER A 83 12.30 -30.19 -16.42
C SER A 83 11.94 -28.97 -15.55
N PRO A 84 12.61 -28.77 -14.40
CA PRO A 84 12.40 -27.58 -13.57
C PRO A 84 12.70 -26.27 -14.29
N ALA A 85 13.52 -26.31 -15.35
CA ALA A 85 13.86 -25.15 -16.16
C ALA A 85 12.68 -24.64 -17.01
N HIS A 86 11.69 -25.48 -17.29
CA HIS A 86 10.49 -25.13 -18.06
C HIS A 86 9.21 -25.14 -17.20
N ALA A 87 9.35 -25.38 -15.88
CA ALA A 87 8.22 -25.30 -14.97
C ALA A 87 7.72 -23.84 -14.89
N PRO A 88 6.40 -23.60 -14.90
CA PRO A 88 5.86 -22.26 -14.76
C PRO A 88 6.28 -21.67 -13.41
N SER A 89 6.86 -20.46 -13.43
CA SER A 89 7.10 -19.68 -12.22
C SER A 89 5.84 -18.88 -11.86
N PHE A 90 5.52 -18.88 -10.58
CA PHE A 90 4.45 -18.07 -10.01
C PHE A 90 5.07 -16.99 -9.16
N ASP A 91 5.14 -15.78 -9.70
CA ASP A 91 5.81 -14.65 -9.06
C ASP A 91 4.85 -13.87 -8.14
N CYS A 92 5.36 -13.43 -7.00
CA CYS A 92 4.65 -12.50 -6.14
C CYS A 92 4.78 -11.07 -6.70
N ASN A 93 3.66 -10.36 -6.85
CA ASN A 93 3.70 -8.98 -7.37
C ASN A 93 4.23 -7.95 -6.36
N ASP A 94 4.19 -8.24 -5.05
CA ASP A 94 4.66 -7.30 -4.01
C ASP A 94 6.03 -7.67 -3.41
N CYS A 95 6.68 -8.75 -3.85
CA CYS A 95 8.06 -9.08 -3.47
C CYS A 95 8.80 -9.92 -4.51
N ASP A 96 10.13 -9.94 -4.44
CA ASP A 96 10.99 -10.64 -5.42
C ASP A 96 11.02 -12.18 -5.24
N ARG A 97 9.92 -12.81 -4.79
CA ARG A 97 9.82 -14.26 -4.60
C ARG A 97 9.03 -14.93 -5.72
N SER A 98 9.56 -16.06 -6.17
CA SER A 98 8.96 -16.93 -7.18
C SER A 98 8.69 -18.31 -6.60
N PHE A 99 7.57 -18.91 -7.00
CA PHE A 99 7.10 -20.22 -6.54
C PHE A 99 6.93 -21.18 -7.72
N ASN A 100 7.02 -22.47 -7.45
CA ASN A 100 6.89 -23.54 -8.44
C ASN A 100 5.44 -24.09 -8.57
N SER A 101 4.50 -23.55 -7.79
CA SER A 101 3.08 -23.85 -7.92
C SER A 101 2.21 -22.68 -7.45
N GLU A 102 0.97 -22.65 -7.93
CA GLU A 102 -0.02 -21.66 -7.52
C GLU A 102 -0.38 -21.82 -6.04
N GLU A 103 -0.49 -23.05 -5.53
CA GLU A 103 -0.78 -23.31 -4.11
C GLU A 103 0.31 -22.75 -3.19
N ALA A 104 1.58 -22.88 -3.58
CA ALA A 104 2.70 -22.34 -2.83
C ALA A 104 2.68 -20.80 -2.80
N LEU A 105 2.33 -20.15 -3.92
CA LEU A 105 2.11 -18.71 -3.98
C LEU A 105 0.92 -18.28 -3.10
N GLN A 106 -0.21 -18.98 -3.18
CA GLN A 106 -1.40 -18.67 -2.37
C GLN A 106 -1.13 -18.82 -0.87
N GLN A 107 -0.37 -19.84 -0.47
CA GLN A 107 0.05 -20.00 0.92
C GLN A 107 0.98 -18.86 1.36
N HIS A 108 1.92 -18.45 0.51
CA HIS A 108 2.76 -17.29 0.77
C HIS A 108 1.95 -16.00 0.96
N LEU A 109 0.97 -15.72 0.11
CA LEU A 109 0.11 -14.54 0.22
C LEU A 109 -0.73 -14.55 1.52
N ARG A 110 -1.13 -15.73 1.99
CA ARG A 110 -1.90 -15.87 3.23
C ARG A 110 -1.06 -15.66 4.48
N ASP A 111 0.14 -16.25 4.51
CA ASP A 111 0.93 -16.38 5.74
C ASP A 111 1.97 -15.25 5.88
N SER A 112 2.22 -14.49 4.82
CA SER A 112 3.20 -13.40 4.84
C SER A 112 2.61 -12.14 5.49
N PRO A 113 3.30 -11.57 6.51
CA PRO A 113 2.91 -10.30 7.12
C PRO A 113 2.85 -9.12 6.14
N ALA A 114 3.55 -9.22 5.00
CA ALA A 114 3.55 -8.19 3.96
C ALA A 114 2.23 -8.11 3.18
N HIS A 115 1.43 -9.18 3.19
CA HIS A 115 0.15 -9.28 2.49
C HIS A 115 -1.04 -9.48 3.44
N ALA A 116 -0.79 -9.51 4.75
CA ALA A 116 -1.87 -9.54 5.73
C ALA A 116 -2.71 -8.27 5.59
N PRO A 117 -4.05 -8.35 5.63
CA PRO A 117 -4.90 -7.18 5.59
C PRO A 117 -4.55 -6.28 6.78
N SER A 118 -4.07 -5.06 6.50
CA SER A 118 -3.87 -4.04 7.51
C SER A 118 -5.18 -3.33 7.76
N PHE A 119 -5.61 -3.33 9.02
CA PHE A 119 -6.77 -2.57 9.48
C PHE A 119 -6.27 -1.23 10.02
N ASP A 120 -6.54 -0.17 9.26
CA ASP A 120 -6.09 1.17 9.58
C ASP A 120 -7.10 1.87 10.48
N CYS A 121 -6.63 2.56 11.52
CA CYS A 121 -7.49 3.46 12.27
C CYS A 121 -7.65 4.78 11.49
N GLU A 122 -8.87 5.16 11.12
CA GLU A 122 -9.07 6.43 10.40
C GLU A 122 -8.71 7.67 11.24
N THR A 123 -8.64 7.52 12.57
CA THR A 123 -8.35 8.63 13.48
C THR A 123 -6.88 8.68 13.95
N CYS A 124 -6.11 7.60 13.79
CA CYS A 124 -4.67 7.59 14.06
C CYS A 124 -3.90 6.76 13.02
N ASP A 125 -2.66 7.11 12.71
CA ASP A 125 -1.84 6.38 11.72
C ASP A 125 -1.30 5.03 12.27
N ARG A 126 -2.10 4.33 13.08
CA ARG A 126 -1.78 2.98 13.59
C ARG A 126 -2.47 1.93 12.73
N HIS A 127 -1.71 0.88 12.46
CA HIS A 127 -2.09 -0.25 11.65
C HIS A 127 -2.22 -1.49 12.53
N TYR A 128 -3.27 -2.28 12.32
CA TYR A 128 -3.56 -3.48 13.09
C TYR A 128 -3.61 -4.70 12.17
N GLY A 129 -3.08 -5.82 12.63
CA GLY A 129 -3.07 -7.08 11.87
C GLY A 129 -4.40 -7.85 11.92
N SER A 130 -5.39 -7.36 12.66
CA SER A 130 -6.74 -7.94 12.69
C SER A 130 -7.80 -6.89 13.01
N GLU A 131 -9.04 -7.18 12.62
CA GLU A 131 -10.19 -6.34 12.93
C GLU A 131 -10.43 -6.28 14.44
N GLU A 132 -10.27 -7.37 15.17
CA GLU A 132 -10.45 -7.42 16.62
C GLU A 132 -9.43 -6.52 17.34
N ALA A 133 -8.19 -6.47 16.87
CA ALA A 133 -7.16 -5.59 17.41
C ALA A 133 -7.47 -4.12 17.13
N LEU A 134 -7.99 -3.80 15.94
CA LEU A 134 -8.49 -2.45 15.63
C LEU A 134 -9.69 -2.10 16.52
N GLN A 135 -10.67 -3.00 16.69
CA GLN A 135 -11.85 -2.77 17.53
C GLN A 135 -11.50 -2.64 19.01
N GLN A 136 -10.51 -3.40 19.49
CA GLN A 136 -9.96 -3.23 20.84
C GLN A 136 -9.28 -1.86 20.98
N HIS A 137 -8.46 -1.48 20.01
CA HIS A 137 -7.87 -0.15 19.96
C HIS A 137 -8.93 0.96 19.95
N LEU A 138 -10.00 0.84 19.16
CA LEU A 138 -11.07 1.82 19.12
C LEU A 138 -11.80 1.92 20.47
N ARG A 139 -12.03 0.79 21.16
CA ARG A 139 -12.62 0.78 22.51
C ARG A 139 -11.72 1.40 23.58
N ASP A 140 -10.42 1.13 23.50
CA ASP A 140 -9.44 1.59 24.50
C ASP A 140 -8.93 3.01 24.21
N SER A 141 -9.10 3.50 22.98
CA SER A 141 -8.71 4.85 22.59
C SER A 141 -9.77 5.84 23.05
N HIS A 142 -9.32 6.91 23.72
CA HIS A 142 -10.14 8.05 24.16
C HIS A 142 -10.95 8.72 23.04
N VAL A 143 -10.67 8.40 21.78
CA VAL A 143 -11.33 8.93 20.58
C VAL A 143 -12.72 8.34 20.34
N ASN A 144 -13.01 7.11 20.79
CA ASN A 144 -14.30 6.45 20.52
C ASN A 144 -15.10 6.08 21.77
N GLN A 145 -14.70 6.59 22.94
CA GLN A 145 -15.50 6.49 24.16
C GLN A 145 -16.66 7.50 24.10
N GLN A 146 -17.77 7.10 23.48
CA GLN A 146 -19.04 7.85 23.53
C GLN A 146 -19.65 7.91 24.95
N ASP A 147 -19.06 7.29 25.96
CA ASP A 147 -19.60 7.21 27.33
C ASP A 147 -18.64 7.63 28.45
N THR A 148 -17.51 8.29 28.16
CA THR A 148 -16.72 8.90 29.24
C THR A 148 -17.06 10.37 29.36
N GLU A 149 -17.71 10.71 30.47
CA GLU A 149 -17.90 12.08 30.91
C GLU A 149 -16.57 12.86 30.85
N THR A 150 -16.48 13.83 29.95
CA THR A 150 -15.28 14.67 29.80
C THR A 150 -15.15 15.63 30.99
N PRO A 151 -13.96 16.21 31.23
CA PRO A 151 -13.78 17.21 32.28
C PRO A 151 -14.76 18.39 32.19
N LEU A 152 -15.13 18.85 30.98
CA LEU A 152 -16.16 19.88 30.81
C LEU A 152 -17.57 19.35 31.10
N ASP A 153 -17.90 18.12 30.71
CA ASP A 153 -19.21 17.54 31.02
C ASP A 153 -19.40 17.46 32.54
N ALA A 154 -18.39 16.96 33.27
CA ALA A 154 -18.41 16.90 34.73
C ALA A 154 -18.53 18.30 35.37
N PHE A 155 -17.88 19.31 34.80
CA PHE A 155 -18.02 20.69 35.25
C PHE A 155 -19.45 21.20 35.08
N PHE A 156 -20.04 21.08 33.89
CA PHE A 156 -21.39 21.59 33.63
C PHE A 156 -22.46 20.82 34.41
N ARG A 157 -22.32 19.50 34.56
CA ARG A 157 -23.24 18.67 35.37
C ARG A 157 -23.10 18.89 36.87
N SER A 158 -22.05 19.57 37.35
CA SER A 158 -21.94 19.97 38.75
C SER A 158 -22.97 21.04 39.17
N PHE A 159 -23.72 21.60 38.22
CA PHE A 159 -24.80 22.57 38.45
C PHE A 159 -26.18 21.90 38.23
N PRO A 160 -26.86 21.41 39.30
CA PRO A 160 -28.02 20.51 39.16
C PRO A 160 -29.25 21.14 38.48
N MET A 161 -29.38 22.47 38.55
CA MET A 161 -30.51 23.21 37.98
C MET A 161 -30.23 23.73 36.57
N PHE A 162 -29.00 23.55 36.07
CA PHE A 162 -28.60 23.97 34.74
C PHE A 162 -28.86 22.84 33.73
N ASP A 163 -29.71 23.11 32.75
CA ASP A 163 -29.98 22.18 31.65
C ASP A 163 -28.80 22.15 30.66
N TYR A 164 -27.84 21.26 30.93
CA TYR A 164 -26.63 21.12 30.15
C TYR A 164 -26.87 20.30 28.86
N ASP A 165 -26.59 20.92 27.72
CA ASP A 165 -26.60 20.29 26.39
C ASP A 165 -25.16 20.07 25.88
N PRO A 166 -24.67 18.82 25.83
CA PRO A 166 -23.32 18.49 25.37
C PRO A 166 -23.06 18.79 23.88
N SER A 167 -24.10 19.02 23.08
CA SER A 167 -23.97 19.35 21.65
C SER A 167 -23.53 20.80 21.40
N LEU A 168 -23.65 21.66 22.41
CA LEU A 168 -23.26 23.06 22.32
C LEU A 168 -21.77 23.24 22.58
N SER A 169 -21.20 24.31 22.00
CA SER A 169 -19.81 24.66 22.31
C SER A 169 -19.62 24.98 23.79
N PRO A 170 -18.46 24.65 24.38
CA PRO A 170 -18.15 24.99 25.78
C PRO A 170 -18.36 26.46 26.09
N ALA A 171 -17.95 27.37 25.19
CA ALA A 171 -18.15 28.80 25.35
C ALA A 171 -19.63 29.20 25.39
N THR A 172 -20.47 28.59 24.55
CA THR A 172 -21.92 28.82 24.55
C THR A 172 -22.56 28.30 25.84
N SER A 173 -22.19 27.09 26.25
CA SER A 173 -22.68 26.46 27.47
C SER A 173 -22.31 27.29 28.70
N TYR A 174 -21.07 27.79 28.77
CA TYR A 174 -20.65 28.67 29.86
C TYR A 174 -21.40 30.00 29.85
N ALA A 175 -21.58 30.64 28.70
CA ALA A 175 -22.36 31.88 28.60
C ALA A 175 -23.84 31.68 29.03
N LYS A 176 -24.43 30.51 28.77
CA LYS A 176 -25.76 30.16 29.27
C LYS A 176 -25.76 29.96 30.79
N LEU A 177 -24.76 29.27 31.33
CA LEU A 177 -24.60 29.05 32.77
C LEU A 177 -24.48 30.38 33.51
N GLN A 178 -23.65 31.32 33.02
CA GLN A 178 -23.52 32.65 33.62
C GLN A 178 -24.85 33.41 33.72
N ARG A 179 -25.71 33.28 32.70
CA ARG A 179 -27.05 33.89 32.70
C ARG A 179 -28.01 33.17 33.64
N HIS A 180 -27.95 31.85 33.71
CA HIS A 180 -28.76 31.03 34.61
C HIS A 180 -28.49 31.37 36.08
N GLU A 181 -27.21 31.46 36.45
CA GLU A 181 -26.77 31.77 37.82
C GLU A 181 -26.82 33.27 38.17
N GLY A 182 -27.12 34.14 37.20
CA GLY A 182 -27.19 35.58 37.41
C GLY A 182 -25.86 36.23 37.81
N TRP A 183 -24.73 35.65 37.38
CA TRP A 183 -23.41 36.13 37.77
C TRP A 183 -23.09 37.48 37.14
N HIS A 184 -22.57 38.40 37.97
CA HIS A 184 -22.06 39.69 37.56
C HIS A 184 -20.60 39.84 37.98
N ARG A 185 -19.91 40.82 37.37
CA ARG A 185 -18.50 41.12 37.64
C ARG A 185 -18.27 41.34 39.14
N GLY A 186 -17.26 40.67 39.70
CA GLY A 186 -16.89 40.78 41.12
C GLY A 186 -17.64 39.84 42.08
N ASN A 187 -18.46 38.92 41.57
CA ASN A 187 -19.05 37.84 42.38
C ASN A 187 -18.03 36.71 42.57
N ALA A 188 -17.67 36.40 43.83
CA ALA A 188 -16.71 35.34 44.15
C ALA A 188 -17.11 33.95 43.61
N ALA A 189 -18.40 33.62 43.57
CA ALA A 189 -18.89 32.37 42.99
C ALA A 189 -18.72 32.33 41.47
N SER A 190 -18.80 33.50 40.80
CA SER A 190 -18.54 33.61 39.37
C SER A 190 -17.06 33.44 39.04
N GLU A 191 -16.17 33.93 39.90
CA GLU A 191 -14.72 33.80 39.71
C GLU A 191 -14.30 32.33 39.96
N ASP A 192 -14.78 31.71 41.03
CA ASP A 192 -14.52 30.28 41.31
C ASP A 192 -15.02 29.37 40.17
N ALA A 193 -16.25 29.58 39.70
CA ALA A 193 -16.79 28.81 38.59
C ALA A 193 -16.02 29.05 37.28
N TRP A 194 -15.51 30.26 37.07
CA TRP A 194 -14.66 30.57 35.92
C TRP A 194 -13.33 29.83 35.99
N ASP A 195 -12.67 29.82 37.14
CA ASP A 195 -11.40 29.11 37.33
C ASP A 195 -11.59 27.59 37.15
N ARG A 196 -12.68 27.03 37.68
CA ARG A 196 -13.05 25.61 37.48
C ARG A 196 -13.32 25.29 36.01
N TYR A 197 -14.00 26.18 35.28
CA TYR A 197 -14.22 26.04 33.84
C TYR A 197 -12.91 26.08 33.05
N GLN A 198 -12.00 27.01 33.38
CA GLN A 198 -10.68 27.10 32.74
C GLN A 198 -9.83 25.85 33.03
N GLY A 199 -9.88 25.32 34.25
CA GLY A 199 -9.24 24.06 34.61
C GLY A 199 -9.81 22.86 33.83
N ALA A 200 -11.13 22.82 33.64
CA ALA A 200 -11.78 21.78 32.83
C ALA A 200 -11.37 21.85 31.36
N LEU A 201 -11.36 23.05 30.75
CA LEU A 201 -10.84 23.25 29.38
C LEU A 201 -9.40 22.75 29.24
N GLN A 202 -8.55 23.02 30.22
CA GLN A 202 -7.17 22.59 30.22
C GLN A 202 -7.03 21.07 30.31
N ASN A 203 -7.75 20.44 31.24
CA ASN A 203 -7.72 18.99 31.42
C ASN A 203 -8.21 18.28 30.16
N GLU A 204 -9.22 18.83 29.50
CA GLU A 204 -9.74 18.27 28.26
C GLU A 204 -8.77 18.46 27.09
N LEU A 205 -8.11 19.61 26.97
CA LEU A 205 -7.03 19.79 25.99
C LEU A 205 -5.87 18.80 26.23
N HIS A 206 -5.52 18.55 27.50
CA HIS A 206 -4.50 17.55 27.85
C HIS A 206 -4.96 16.12 27.52
N MET A 207 -6.22 15.80 27.77
CA MET A 207 -6.82 14.53 27.41
C MET A 207 -6.75 14.28 25.89
N TRP A 208 -6.97 15.32 25.07
CA TRP A 208 -6.95 15.21 23.60
C TRP A 208 -5.54 15.28 22.99
N TYR A 209 -4.63 16.07 23.55
CA TYR A 209 -3.35 16.44 22.90
C TYR A 209 -2.11 16.41 23.82
N GLY A 210 -2.25 15.98 25.07
CA GLY A 210 -1.30 16.26 26.15
C GLY A 210 -0.08 15.34 26.28
N ALA A 211 0.04 14.28 25.47
CA ALA A 211 1.13 13.33 25.57
C ALA A 211 2.33 13.73 24.67
N GLU A 212 3.36 14.33 25.27
CA GLU A 212 4.52 14.89 24.54
C GLU A 212 5.31 13.87 23.74
N SER A 213 5.42 12.64 24.25
CA SER A 213 6.08 11.52 23.59
C SER A 213 5.17 10.74 22.65
N ASP A 214 3.89 11.13 22.53
CA ASP A 214 2.92 10.45 21.67
C ASP A 214 2.79 11.14 20.32
N LEU A 215 3.41 10.54 19.31
CA LEU A 215 3.34 11.01 17.93
C LEU A 215 1.89 11.02 17.41
N THR A 216 1.03 10.12 17.89
CA THR A 216 -0.38 10.05 17.51
C THR A 216 -1.15 11.29 17.96
N ALA A 217 -0.93 11.75 19.20
CA ALA A 217 -1.52 12.98 19.71
C ALA A 217 -1.06 14.22 18.93
N TRP A 218 0.24 14.27 18.57
CA TRP A 218 0.80 15.32 17.72
C TRP A 218 0.22 15.31 16.30
N HIS A 219 0.02 14.13 15.70
CA HIS A 219 -0.64 14.02 14.39
C HIS A 219 -2.10 14.46 14.43
N ALA A 220 -2.84 14.13 15.48
CA ALA A 220 -4.21 14.62 15.67
C ALA A 220 -4.25 16.16 15.70
N LEU A 221 -3.34 16.78 16.45
CA LEU A 221 -3.19 18.25 16.48
C LEU A 221 -2.81 18.81 15.11
N CYS A 222 -1.81 18.23 14.44
CA CYS A 222 -1.37 18.63 13.10
C CYS A 222 -2.51 18.54 12.07
N ARG A 223 -3.35 17.49 12.11
CA ARG A 223 -4.54 17.37 11.27
C ARG A 223 -5.56 18.46 11.58
N ALA A 224 -5.84 18.70 12.86
CA ALA A 224 -6.78 19.73 13.30
C ALA A 224 -6.41 21.11 12.74
N ILE A 225 -5.12 21.46 12.73
CA ILE A 225 -4.64 22.75 12.21
C ILE A 225 -4.32 22.75 10.70
N GLY A 226 -4.44 21.60 10.02
CA GLY A 226 -4.29 21.47 8.57
C GLY A 226 -2.85 21.33 8.05
N VAL A 227 -1.91 20.83 8.84
CA VAL A 227 -0.53 20.54 8.42
C VAL A 227 -0.50 19.30 7.52
N LYS A 228 -0.04 19.46 6.27
CA LYS A 228 0.21 18.36 5.32
C LYS A 228 1.51 18.61 4.54
N PRO A 229 2.37 17.59 4.32
CA PRO A 229 2.28 16.22 4.84
C PRO A 229 2.49 16.15 6.37
N LEU A 230 2.00 15.07 7.00
CA LEU A 230 2.18 14.89 8.45
C LEU A 230 3.67 14.65 8.76
N PRO A 231 4.24 15.34 9.78
CA PRO A 231 5.65 15.18 10.10
C PRO A 231 5.97 13.81 10.70
N LYS A 232 7.23 13.37 10.57
CA LYS A 232 7.64 12.01 10.98
C LYS A 232 8.06 11.92 12.46
N THR A 233 8.31 13.05 13.12
CA THR A 233 8.76 13.09 14.51
C THR A 233 7.99 14.15 15.31
N CYS A 234 7.87 13.95 16.63
CA CYS A 234 7.21 14.91 17.52
C CYS A 234 7.86 16.30 17.44
N GLU A 235 9.18 16.39 17.29
CA GLU A 235 9.89 17.67 17.11
C GLU A 235 9.47 18.42 15.83
N GLN A 236 9.22 17.70 14.73
CA GLN A 236 8.76 18.33 13.49
C GLN A 236 7.29 18.75 13.60
N CYS A 237 6.44 17.96 14.26
CA CYS A 237 5.07 18.34 14.61
C CYS A 237 5.06 19.62 15.45
N GLU A 238 5.92 19.69 16.45
CA GLU A 238 6.10 20.85 17.32
C GLU A 238 6.47 22.11 16.50
N GLN A 239 7.43 22.00 15.58
CA GLN A 239 7.82 23.12 14.72
C GLN A 239 6.70 23.59 13.78
N ALA A 240 5.87 22.66 13.29
CA ALA A 240 4.74 22.98 12.44
C ALA A 240 3.64 23.72 13.22
N VAL A 241 3.28 23.20 14.41
CA VAL A 241 2.27 23.81 15.29
C VAL A 241 2.69 25.19 15.79
N ARG A 242 3.98 25.38 16.09
CA ARG A 242 4.53 26.68 16.55
C ARG A 242 4.27 27.84 15.58
N LYS A 243 4.11 27.56 14.29
CA LYS A 243 3.89 28.60 13.27
C LYS A 243 2.41 28.95 13.08
N THR A 244 1.52 28.24 13.76
CA THR A 244 0.08 28.37 13.57
C THR A 244 -0.58 29.02 14.77
N GLN A 245 -1.40 30.04 14.52
CA GLN A 245 -2.26 30.65 15.54
C GLN A 245 -3.63 29.98 15.49
N VAL A 246 -4.12 29.50 16.63
CA VAL A 246 -5.40 28.79 16.74
C VAL A 246 -6.03 29.07 18.10
N ASN A 247 -7.35 29.12 18.17
CA ASN A 247 -8.07 29.27 19.44
C ASN A 247 -8.16 27.90 20.14
N ILE A 248 -7.82 27.85 21.44
CA ILE A 248 -7.80 26.62 22.23
C ILE A 248 -9.20 26.01 22.38
N VAL A 249 -10.24 26.83 22.53
CA VAL A 249 -11.62 26.35 22.64
C VAL A 249 -12.07 25.72 21.31
N ASP A 250 -11.64 26.27 20.17
CA ASP A 250 -11.93 25.66 18.86
C ASP A 250 -11.24 24.29 18.68
N LEU A 251 -10.03 24.11 19.23
CA LEU A 251 -9.35 22.82 19.23
C LEU A 251 -10.11 21.78 20.06
N ILE A 252 -10.58 22.18 21.25
CA ILE A 252 -11.39 21.31 22.12
C ILE A 252 -12.71 20.94 21.44
N GLU A 253 -13.41 21.92 20.84
CA GLU A 253 -14.63 21.68 20.06
C GLU A 253 -14.38 20.69 18.92
N TRP A 254 -13.25 20.80 18.21
CA TRP A 254 -12.89 19.87 17.14
C TRP A 254 -12.60 18.46 17.66
N GLY A 255 -11.90 18.33 18.79
CA GLY A 255 -11.67 17.05 19.46
C GLY A 255 -12.98 16.36 19.83
N ARG A 256 -13.90 17.10 20.47
CA ARG A 256 -15.24 16.62 20.83
C ARG A 256 -16.11 16.24 19.63
N SER A 257 -15.93 16.90 18.50
CA SER A 257 -16.75 16.70 17.29
C SER A 257 -16.30 15.51 16.41
N GLY A 258 -15.26 14.78 16.81
CA GLY A 258 -14.79 13.60 16.06
C GLY A 258 -14.19 13.94 14.70
N SER A 259 -13.47 15.07 14.57
CA SER A 259 -12.57 15.36 13.44
C SER A 259 -13.20 15.70 12.07
N LYS A 260 -14.45 16.20 11.99
CA LYS A 260 -15.01 16.66 10.69
C LYS A 260 -14.45 18.04 10.29
N GLY A 261 -13.37 18.04 9.50
CA GLY A 261 -12.81 19.22 8.87
C GLY A 261 -11.56 19.76 9.56
N ARG A 262 -11.27 21.05 9.36
CA ARG A 262 -10.10 21.73 9.98
C ARG A 262 -10.56 22.83 10.91
N VAL A 263 -9.80 23.05 11.97
CA VAL A 263 -9.97 24.17 12.87
C VAL A 263 -9.57 25.46 12.17
N ARG A 264 -10.25 26.56 12.50
CA ARG A 264 -9.89 27.88 11.99
C ARG A 264 -8.51 28.28 12.53
N THR A 265 -7.61 28.62 11.61
CA THR A 265 -6.29 29.14 11.94
C THR A 265 -6.19 30.60 11.52
N PHE A 266 -5.37 31.36 12.23
CA PHE A 266 -5.24 32.81 12.09
C PHE A 266 -3.84 33.19 11.63
N ARG A 267 -3.74 34.30 10.89
CA ARG A 267 -2.45 34.75 10.33
C ARG A 267 -1.56 35.41 11.38
N ASP A 268 -2.18 36.09 12.34
CA ASP A 268 -1.51 36.80 13.41
C ASP A 268 -2.32 36.77 14.72
N VAL A 269 -1.70 37.28 15.78
CA VAL A 269 -2.26 37.29 17.13
C VAL A 269 -3.41 38.31 17.26
N GLU A 270 -3.42 39.36 16.45
CA GLU A 270 -4.46 40.40 16.51
C GLU A 270 -5.78 39.87 15.96
N GLU A 271 -5.74 39.14 14.83
CA GLU A 271 -6.89 38.45 14.25
C GLU A 271 -7.47 37.42 15.23
N LEU A 272 -6.61 36.63 15.88
CA LEU A 272 -7.01 35.66 16.91
C LEU A 272 -7.65 36.35 18.12
N ARG A 273 -7.12 37.50 18.58
CA ARG A 273 -7.67 38.28 19.69
C ARG A 273 -9.04 38.88 19.34
N ALA A 274 -9.18 39.44 18.13
CA ALA A 274 -10.44 39.98 17.64
C ALA A 274 -11.51 38.88 17.59
N TYR A 275 -11.18 37.73 17.02
CA TYR A 275 -12.06 36.56 16.97
C TYR A 275 -12.46 36.06 18.36
N THR A 276 -11.50 35.97 19.28
CA THR A 276 -11.75 35.51 20.67
C THR A 276 -12.70 36.46 21.40
N LYS A 277 -12.58 37.77 21.15
CA LYS A 277 -13.46 38.79 21.73
C LYS A 277 -14.87 38.75 21.12
N GLU A 278 -14.97 38.52 19.81
CA GLU A 278 -16.24 38.42 19.10
C GLU A 278 -17.04 37.18 19.50
N THR A 279 -16.36 36.03 19.63
CA THR A 279 -17.00 34.73 19.90
C THR A 279 -17.13 34.39 21.38
N GLY A 280 -16.45 35.10 22.27
CA GLY A 280 -16.42 34.79 23.70
C GLY A 280 -15.65 33.51 24.05
N LYS A 281 -14.88 32.95 23.10
CA LYS A 281 -14.08 31.73 23.27
C LYS A 281 -12.77 32.00 24.02
N ILE A 282 -12.91 32.39 25.29
CA ILE A 282 -11.82 32.86 26.13
C ILE A 282 -11.17 31.70 26.87
N PHE A 283 -9.85 31.58 26.72
CA PHE A 283 -9.00 30.69 27.52
C PHE A 283 -7.96 31.53 28.27
N HIS A 284 -7.95 31.45 29.60
CA HIS A 284 -7.00 32.15 30.46
C HIS A 284 -5.77 31.26 30.67
N ASN A 285 -4.58 31.84 30.53
CA ASN A 285 -3.36 31.11 30.86
C ASN A 285 -3.22 31.01 32.39
N MET A 286 -3.63 29.87 32.95
CA MET A 286 -3.56 29.59 34.39
C MET A 286 -2.15 29.21 34.88
N PHE A 287 -1.15 29.10 33.99
CA PHE A 287 0.19 28.65 34.35
C PHE A 287 1.19 29.78 34.59
N ALA A 288 1.88 29.70 35.73
CA ALA A 288 3.21 30.28 35.90
C ALA A 288 4.18 29.69 34.85
N LYS A 289 5.24 30.42 34.50
CA LYS A 289 6.20 30.20 33.39
C LYS A 289 6.86 28.79 33.28
N GLU A 290 6.56 27.86 34.17
CA GLU A 290 7.21 26.56 34.37
C GLU A 290 6.24 25.35 34.34
N SER A 291 5.14 25.39 33.57
CA SER A 291 4.32 24.18 33.41
C SER A 291 5.01 23.12 32.53
N SER A 292 4.82 21.86 32.92
CA SER A 292 5.42 20.64 32.36
C SER A 292 4.71 20.12 31.10
N ASN A 293 3.87 20.92 30.44
CA ASN A 293 3.19 20.52 29.20
C ASN A 293 3.62 21.42 28.03
N VAL A 294 4.52 20.90 27.20
CA VAL A 294 5.16 21.51 26.03
C VAL A 294 4.11 21.94 25.00
N VAL A 295 3.04 21.16 24.80
CA VAL A 295 1.97 21.49 23.84
C VAL A 295 1.23 22.76 24.27
N LEU A 296 0.75 22.80 25.51
CA LEU A 296 0.10 23.97 26.11
C LEU A 296 1.04 25.18 26.17
N ARG A 297 2.28 24.99 26.62
CA ARG A 297 3.29 26.05 26.69
C ARG A 297 3.56 26.68 25.34
N HIS A 298 3.45 25.93 24.25
CA HIS A 298 3.72 26.41 22.90
C HIS A 298 2.52 27.07 22.24
N LEU A 299 1.32 26.50 22.38
CA LEU A 299 0.08 27.14 21.94
C LEU A 299 -0.14 28.49 22.66
N LEU A 300 0.26 28.59 23.93
CA LEU A 300 0.15 29.81 24.74
C LEU A 300 1.30 30.82 24.54
N ARG A 301 2.42 30.42 23.93
CA ARG A 301 3.64 31.24 23.82
C ARG A 301 3.49 32.49 22.94
N HIS A 302 2.44 32.58 22.12
CA HIS A 302 2.18 33.74 21.24
C HIS A 302 0.97 34.60 21.66
N ILE A 303 0.04 34.09 22.46
CA ILE A 303 -1.15 34.86 22.90
C ILE A 303 -0.76 35.90 23.97
N PHE A 304 0.24 35.59 24.80
CA PHE A 304 0.59 36.36 26.01
C PHE A 304 2.04 36.88 26.07
N ARG A 305 2.85 36.78 25.00
CA ARG A 305 4.23 37.33 24.98
C ARG A 305 4.35 38.80 24.59
N VAL A 306 3.26 39.42 24.13
CA VAL A 306 3.18 40.88 24.07
C VAL A 306 2.27 41.28 25.22
N SER A 307 2.93 41.55 26.34
CA SER A 307 2.35 41.93 27.64
C SER A 307 1.36 43.09 27.54
N LEU A 308 0.49 43.13 28.55
CA LEU A 308 0.01 44.34 29.22
C LEU A 308 0.96 45.54 29.08
#